data_AF-A0A2L2T2E3-F1
#
_entry.id   AF-A0A2L2T2E3-F1
#
_cell.length_a   1.000
_cell.length_b   1.000
_cell.length_c   1.000
_cell.angle_alpha   90.00
_cell.angle_beta   90.00
_cell.angle_gamma   90.00
#
_symmetry.space_group_name_H-M   'P 1'
#
loop_
_entity.id
_entity.type
_entity.pdbx_description
1 polymer ?
#
loop_
_entity_poly.entity_id
_entity_poly.type
_entity_poly.pdbx_seq_one_letter_code
_entity_poly.pdbx_strand_id
1 'polypeptide(L)'
;MSTESKLWHPLKLGNVNLFHRIALAPMTRLRNDDDHLPLDSVIQYYSDRASIPGTLVISEATGISKAAEAAPSTPGISSSDQMQRWKKVFDAVHDKGSYMFMQIWDLGRAGDPSYLKSRGYKYSSSSDIPMEGYPVAPEALTEAEIWQKIDEFRKAARNVIDAGGDGVEIHACHGYLIDQFISESVNNRTDKWGGSVENRARFLLEVVKAVTEEVGAQRIALRVSPFATFHYKKWDVVVAFGRWFISNPDLVYRVKNGIPLTPYKREFFYAAKSESGYNDYSFSRGFVEATKA
;
A
#
# COMPACT_ATOMS: atom_id res chain seq x y z
N MET A 1 -0.89 19.55 31.81
CA MET A 1 -1.09 18.83 30.53
C MET A 1 0.22 18.14 30.20
N SER A 2 0.22 16.87 29.81
CA SER A 2 1.45 16.11 29.52
C SER A 2 2.33 16.87 28.50
N THR A 3 3.61 17.07 28.85
CA THR A 3 4.65 17.64 27.97
C THR A 3 5.19 16.60 26.97
N GLU A 4 4.72 15.36 27.05
CA GLU A 4 5.15 14.26 26.20
C GLU A 4 4.28 14.17 24.95
N SER A 5 4.92 14.00 23.78
CA SER A 5 4.24 13.91 22.50
C SER A 5 3.30 12.70 22.43
N LYS A 6 2.08 12.89 21.94
CA LYS A 6 1.12 11.79 21.65
C LYS A 6 1.69 10.73 20.69
N LEU A 7 2.75 11.06 19.95
CA LEU A 7 3.44 10.13 19.05
C LEU A 7 3.93 8.86 19.77
N TRP A 8 4.20 8.95 21.07
CA TRP A 8 4.74 7.86 21.89
C TRP A 8 3.68 7.12 22.69
N HIS A 9 2.42 7.56 22.63
CA HIS A 9 1.33 6.89 23.33
C HIS A 9 0.78 5.74 22.48
N PRO A 10 0.49 4.57 23.09
CA PRO A 10 -0.20 3.48 22.41
C PRO A 10 -1.52 3.91 21.77
N LEU A 11 -1.95 3.17 20.75
CA LEU A 11 -3.23 3.35 20.09
C LEU A 11 -3.76 2.01 19.60
N LYS A 12 -5.01 1.69 19.93
CA LYS A 12 -5.72 0.58 19.29
C LYS A 12 -6.22 1.03 17.92
N LEU A 13 -5.73 0.40 16.86
CA LEU A 13 -6.17 0.63 15.49
C LEU A 13 -6.86 -0.64 14.98
N GLY A 14 -8.19 -0.63 14.91
CA GLY A 14 -8.96 -1.83 14.60
C GLY A 14 -8.64 -2.95 15.60
N ASN A 15 -8.03 -4.04 15.11
CA ASN A 15 -7.61 -5.18 15.91
C ASN A 15 -6.15 -5.15 16.40
N VAL A 16 -5.34 -4.19 15.98
CA VAL A 16 -3.92 -4.12 16.38
C VAL A 16 -3.70 -3.10 17.49
N ASN A 17 -2.77 -3.40 18.40
CA ASN A 17 -2.39 -2.51 19.50
C ASN A 17 -1.02 -1.91 19.23
N LEU A 18 -1.00 -0.71 18.64
CA LEU A 18 0.24 0.00 18.34
C LEU A 18 0.88 0.51 19.62
N PHE A 19 2.20 0.39 19.74
CA PHE A 19 2.94 0.89 20.92
C PHE A 19 3.38 2.36 20.75
N HIS A 20 3.31 2.86 19.53
CA HIS A 20 3.53 4.27 19.17
C HIS A 20 2.74 4.60 17.91
N ARG A 21 2.71 5.89 17.54
CA ARG A 21 1.87 6.40 16.45
C ARG A 21 2.68 6.81 15.20
N ILE A 22 3.86 6.22 15.02
CA ILE A 22 4.65 6.27 13.77
C ILE A 22 4.40 5.00 12.96
N ALA A 23 4.16 5.13 11.65
CA ALA A 23 3.99 4.01 10.73
C ALA A 23 4.88 4.15 9.48
N LEU A 24 5.20 3.02 8.83
CA LEU A 24 5.70 3.03 7.45
C LEU A 24 4.53 3.27 6.51
N ALA A 25 4.60 4.33 5.69
CA ALA A 25 3.65 4.53 4.60
C ALA A 25 3.90 3.51 3.47
N PRO A 26 2.88 3.16 2.67
CA PRO A 26 3.06 2.26 1.54
C PRO A 26 3.94 2.94 0.46
N MET A 27 5.01 2.25 0.06
CA MET A 27 6.03 2.78 -0.85
C MET A 27 6.40 1.72 -1.88
N THR A 28 5.95 1.85 -3.13
CA THR A 28 6.35 0.97 -4.24
C THR A 28 7.86 0.97 -4.43
N ARG A 29 8.50 -0.20 -4.38
CA ARG A 29 9.97 -0.32 -4.52
C ARG A 29 10.39 -1.21 -5.70
N LEU A 30 9.51 -1.99 -6.31
CA LEU A 30 9.84 -2.81 -7.49
C LEU A 30 10.89 -3.92 -7.23
N ARG A 31 10.90 -4.50 -6.03
CA ARG A 31 11.81 -5.61 -5.64
C ARG A 31 11.07 -6.95 -5.67
N ASN A 32 10.39 -7.19 -6.78
CA ASN A 32 9.66 -8.44 -7.04
C ASN A 32 10.17 -9.04 -8.36
N ASP A 33 10.11 -10.36 -8.48
CA ASP A 33 10.53 -11.06 -9.71
C ASP A 33 9.53 -10.88 -10.86
N ASP A 34 9.73 -11.61 -11.96
CA ASP A 34 8.88 -11.52 -13.15
C ASP A 34 7.50 -12.17 -12.95
N ASP A 35 7.33 -12.98 -11.91
CA ASP A 35 6.07 -13.57 -11.49
C ASP A 35 5.36 -12.74 -10.40
N HIS A 36 5.89 -11.54 -10.13
CA HIS A 36 5.41 -10.60 -9.13
C HIS A 36 5.49 -11.17 -7.70
N LEU A 37 6.44 -12.09 -7.44
CA LEU A 37 6.75 -12.60 -6.12
C LEU A 37 7.77 -11.69 -5.42
N PRO A 38 7.55 -11.32 -4.13
CA PRO A 38 8.56 -10.60 -3.35
C PRO A 38 9.92 -11.29 -3.32
N LEU A 39 11.01 -10.58 -3.60
CA LEU A 39 12.38 -11.12 -3.46
C LEU A 39 12.76 -11.35 -1.98
N ASP A 40 13.85 -12.07 -1.70
CA ASP A 40 14.31 -12.30 -0.30
C ASP A 40 14.64 -10.99 0.41
N SER A 41 15.14 -10.01 -0.35
CA SER A 41 15.39 -8.68 0.17
C SER A 41 14.13 -7.96 0.66
N VAL A 42 12.95 -8.32 0.16
CA VAL A 42 11.69 -7.74 0.64
C VAL A 42 11.36 -8.19 2.07
N ILE A 43 11.68 -9.44 2.40
CA ILE A 43 11.50 -9.99 3.75
C ILE A 43 12.37 -9.20 4.74
N GLN A 44 13.66 -9.04 4.43
CA GLN A 44 14.57 -8.24 5.24
C GLN A 44 14.09 -6.78 5.34
N TYR A 45 13.70 -6.17 4.22
CA TYR A 45 13.30 -4.77 4.15
C TYR A 45 12.17 -4.43 5.12
N TYR A 46 11.12 -5.23 5.15
CA TYR A 46 10.00 -5.01 6.07
C TYR A 46 10.34 -5.40 7.51
N SER A 47 11.09 -6.48 7.72
CA SER A 47 11.54 -6.89 9.06
C SER A 47 12.42 -5.80 9.72
N ASP A 48 13.35 -5.21 8.98
CA ASP A 48 14.21 -4.13 9.47
C ASP A 48 13.39 -2.89 9.86
N ARG A 49 12.31 -2.62 9.12
CA ARG A 49 11.38 -1.50 9.34
C ARG A 49 10.35 -1.75 10.43
N ALA A 50 10.25 -3.00 10.86
CA ALA A 50 9.46 -3.46 11.99
C ALA A 50 10.29 -3.54 13.29
N SER A 51 11.55 -3.09 13.26
CA SER A 51 12.56 -3.27 14.32
C SER A 51 12.21 -2.71 15.71
N ILE A 52 11.25 -1.79 15.80
CA ILE A 52 10.65 -1.38 17.08
C ILE A 52 9.30 -2.07 17.25
N PRO A 53 9.10 -2.88 18.31
CA PRO A 53 7.84 -3.58 18.54
C PRO A 53 6.63 -2.64 18.59
N GLY A 54 5.51 -3.13 18.08
CA GLY A 54 4.25 -2.39 17.98
C GLY A 54 4.22 -1.37 16.84
N THR A 55 5.15 -1.44 15.88
CA THR A 55 5.14 -0.59 14.68
C THR A 55 4.07 -1.07 13.70
N LEU A 56 3.30 -0.14 13.13
CA LEU A 56 2.49 -0.42 11.95
C LEU A 56 3.33 -0.25 10.68
N VAL A 57 3.35 -1.28 9.86
CA VAL A 57 3.99 -1.30 8.55
C VAL A 57 2.90 -1.43 7.49
N ILE A 58 2.88 -0.55 6.50
CA ILE A 58 1.97 -0.68 5.35
C ILE A 58 2.81 -1.09 4.14
N SER A 59 2.47 -2.22 3.52
CA SER A 59 3.21 -2.74 2.37
C SER A 59 3.21 -1.78 1.21
N GLU A 60 4.11 -1.97 0.26
CA GLU A 60 3.95 -1.42 -1.08
C GLU A 60 2.63 -1.85 -1.72
N ALA A 61 2.15 -1.01 -2.65
CA ALA A 61 0.89 -1.24 -3.35
C ALA A 61 0.97 -2.56 -4.15
N THR A 62 0.03 -3.46 -3.89
CA THR A 62 0.06 -4.85 -4.35
C THR A 62 -1.16 -5.16 -5.22
N GLY A 63 -0.92 -5.73 -6.40
CA GLY A 63 -1.94 -6.05 -7.40
C GLY A 63 -2.94 -7.10 -6.92
N ILE A 64 -4.23 -6.77 -7.02
CA ILE A 64 -5.35 -7.64 -6.60
C ILE A 64 -5.61 -8.84 -7.52
N SER A 65 -5.11 -8.79 -8.74
CA SER A 65 -5.28 -9.80 -9.78
C SER A 65 -4.12 -9.75 -10.76
N LYS A 66 -3.98 -10.77 -11.60
CA LYS A 66 -2.96 -10.77 -12.67
C LYS A 66 -3.11 -9.61 -13.65
N ALA A 67 -4.32 -9.10 -13.87
CA ALA A 67 -4.56 -7.89 -14.66
C ALA A 67 -4.15 -6.61 -13.91
N ALA A 68 -4.25 -6.59 -12.58
CA ALA A 68 -3.84 -5.45 -11.76
C ALA A 68 -2.31 -5.37 -11.55
N GLU A 69 -1.57 -6.43 -11.86
CA GLU A 69 -0.10 -6.46 -11.96
C GLU A 69 0.39 -5.73 -13.23
N ALA A 70 -0.08 -4.51 -13.48
CA ALA A 70 0.02 -3.83 -14.76
C ALA A 70 1.36 -3.11 -15.02
N ALA A 71 2.41 -3.43 -14.27
CA ALA A 71 3.77 -2.95 -14.51
C ALA A 71 4.81 -3.97 -14.01
N PRO A 72 5.98 -4.10 -14.66
CA PRO A 72 7.02 -5.03 -14.25
C PRO A 72 7.46 -4.85 -12.79
N SER A 73 7.78 -5.96 -12.13
CA SER A 73 8.36 -5.99 -10.77
C SER A 73 7.50 -5.35 -9.68
N THR A 74 6.24 -5.01 -9.94
CA THR A 74 5.24 -4.74 -8.89
C THR A 74 4.86 -6.06 -8.20
N PRO A 75 4.39 -6.08 -6.94
CA PRO A 75 3.93 -7.33 -6.32
C PRO A 75 2.48 -7.66 -6.65
N GLY A 76 2.11 -8.93 -6.51
CA GLY A 76 0.72 -9.41 -6.51
C GLY A 76 0.35 -10.22 -5.27
N ILE A 77 -0.96 -10.45 -5.06
CA ILE A 77 -1.51 -11.30 -3.98
C ILE A 77 -2.66 -12.20 -4.48
N SER A 78 -2.64 -12.58 -5.75
CA SER A 78 -3.72 -13.31 -6.42
C SER A 78 -3.48 -14.82 -6.58
N SER A 79 -2.23 -15.29 -6.47
CA SER A 79 -1.88 -16.72 -6.56
C SER A 79 -1.41 -17.31 -5.22
N SER A 80 -1.47 -18.63 -5.11
CA SER A 80 -0.96 -19.35 -3.93
C SER A 80 0.53 -19.12 -3.69
N ASP A 81 1.34 -19.03 -4.75
CA ASP A 81 2.78 -18.76 -4.62
C ASP A 81 3.03 -17.35 -4.07
N GLN A 82 2.26 -16.35 -4.53
CA GLN A 82 2.30 -14.99 -4.00
C GLN A 82 1.92 -14.97 -2.51
N MET A 83 0.85 -15.67 -2.13
CA MET A 83 0.43 -15.78 -0.73
C MET A 83 1.51 -16.44 0.14
N GLN A 84 2.09 -17.56 -0.30
CA GLN A 84 3.17 -18.24 0.43
C GLN A 84 4.40 -17.34 0.59
N ARG A 85 4.69 -16.52 -0.42
CA ARG A 85 5.82 -15.60 -0.37
C ARG A 85 5.56 -14.42 0.57
N TRP A 86 4.38 -13.81 0.49
CA TRP A 86 3.96 -12.75 1.40
C TRP A 86 3.84 -13.22 2.84
N LYS A 87 3.44 -14.48 3.08
CA LYS A 87 3.45 -15.08 4.41
C LYS A 87 4.82 -14.95 5.08
N LYS A 88 5.92 -15.20 4.36
CA LYS A 88 7.28 -15.04 4.93
C LYS A 88 7.58 -13.59 5.32
N VAL A 89 7.04 -12.61 4.58
CA VAL A 89 7.18 -11.18 4.90
C VAL A 89 6.37 -10.84 6.16
N PHE A 90 5.12 -11.30 6.25
CA PHE A 90 4.28 -11.09 7.42
C PHE A 90 4.89 -11.73 8.66
N ASP A 91 5.32 -12.99 8.59
CA ASP A 91 5.99 -13.70 9.67
C ASP A 91 7.22 -12.92 10.16
N ALA A 92 8.07 -12.42 9.24
CA ALA A 92 9.27 -11.66 9.61
C ALA A 92 8.98 -10.29 10.26
N VAL A 93 7.81 -9.68 10.01
CA VAL A 93 7.34 -8.48 10.71
C VAL A 93 6.76 -8.85 12.07
N HIS A 94 5.99 -9.93 12.15
CA HIS A 94 5.41 -10.44 13.39
C HIS A 94 6.48 -10.93 14.37
N ASP A 95 7.57 -11.52 13.90
CA ASP A 95 8.74 -11.91 14.69
C ASP A 95 9.42 -10.70 15.38
N LYS A 96 9.17 -9.47 14.89
CA LYS A 96 9.61 -8.22 15.54
C LYS A 96 8.58 -7.65 16.52
N GLY A 97 7.46 -8.34 16.74
CA GLY A 97 6.35 -7.88 17.58
C GLY A 97 5.60 -6.69 16.98
N SER A 98 5.61 -6.55 15.66
CA SER A 98 5.02 -5.44 14.90
C SER A 98 3.88 -5.94 14.01
N TYR A 99 3.16 -5.02 13.36
CA TYR A 99 1.95 -5.34 12.58
C TYR A 99 2.10 -4.88 11.14
N MET A 100 1.45 -5.58 10.21
CA MET A 100 1.51 -5.28 8.79
C MET A 100 0.14 -5.28 8.13
N PHE A 101 -0.21 -4.15 7.50
CA PHE A 101 -1.33 -4.05 6.58
C PHE A 101 -0.79 -4.13 5.15
N MET A 102 -1.50 -4.83 4.26
CA MET A 102 -1.18 -4.81 2.83
C MET A 102 -2.00 -3.76 2.11
N GLN A 103 -1.34 -2.86 1.36
CA GLN A 103 -2.06 -1.95 0.48
C GLN A 103 -2.47 -2.68 -0.81
N ILE A 104 -3.77 -2.89 -1.01
CA ILE A 104 -4.33 -3.57 -2.17
C ILE A 104 -4.78 -2.58 -3.24
N TRP A 105 -4.46 -2.87 -4.50
CA TRP A 105 -4.44 -1.86 -5.55
C TRP A 105 -4.72 -2.42 -6.96
N ASP A 106 -5.26 -1.56 -7.81
CA ASP A 106 -5.35 -1.71 -9.27
C ASP A 106 -4.94 -0.38 -9.94
N LEU A 107 -3.98 -0.46 -10.87
CA LEU A 107 -3.41 0.69 -11.58
C LEU A 107 -4.43 1.41 -12.48
N GLY A 108 -5.42 0.71 -13.03
CA GLY A 108 -6.28 1.24 -14.09
C GLY A 108 -5.48 1.83 -15.26
N ARG A 109 -5.81 3.04 -15.70
CA ARG A 109 -5.08 3.72 -16.80
C ARG A 109 -3.64 4.14 -16.49
N ALA A 110 -3.15 3.92 -15.27
CA ALA A 110 -1.74 4.16 -14.93
C ALA A 110 -0.85 2.92 -15.14
N GLY A 111 -1.44 1.80 -15.57
CA GLY A 111 -0.71 0.58 -15.92
C GLY A 111 -0.08 0.69 -17.31
N ASP A 112 1.06 0.04 -17.53
CA ASP A 112 1.75 0.04 -18.81
C ASP A 112 0.91 -0.70 -19.88
N PRO A 113 0.42 0.00 -20.92
CA PRO A 113 -0.45 -0.62 -21.93
C PRO A 113 0.24 -1.71 -22.73
N SER A 114 1.55 -1.54 -23.00
CA SER A 114 2.33 -2.53 -23.77
C SER A 114 2.56 -3.79 -22.94
N TYR A 115 2.81 -3.62 -21.64
CA TYR A 115 2.99 -4.74 -20.72
C TYR A 115 1.69 -5.52 -20.48
N LEU A 116 0.56 -4.83 -20.32
CA LEU A 116 -0.76 -5.49 -20.23
C LEU A 116 -1.07 -6.27 -21.50
N LYS A 117 -0.87 -5.64 -22.67
CA LYS A 117 -1.11 -6.26 -23.97
C LYS A 117 -0.25 -7.52 -24.18
N SER A 118 1.04 -7.48 -23.82
CA SER A 118 1.93 -8.63 -23.97
C SER A 118 1.54 -9.81 -23.07
N ARG A 119 0.82 -9.54 -21.97
CA ARG A 119 0.26 -10.54 -21.05
C ARG A 119 -1.19 -10.93 -21.35
N GLY A 120 -1.79 -10.37 -22.41
CA GLY A 120 -3.17 -10.67 -22.80
C GLY A 120 -4.25 -10.02 -21.93
N TYR A 121 -3.91 -8.96 -21.18
CA TYR A 121 -4.85 -8.22 -20.35
C TYR A 121 -5.31 -6.93 -21.01
N LYS A 122 -6.57 -6.56 -20.74
CA LYS A 122 -7.18 -5.32 -21.17
C LYS A 122 -6.55 -4.13 -20.44
N TYR A 123 -6.22 -3.08 -21.19
CA TYR A 123 -5.84 -1.79 -20.61
C TYR A 123 -7.11 -0.96 -20.38
N SER A 124 -7.49 -0.80 -19.12
CA SER A 124 -8.83 -0.31 -18.76
C SER A 124 -8.85 0.77 -17.68
N SER A 125 -9.95 1.52 -17.64
CA SER A 125 -10.20 2.60 -16.68
C SER A 125 -11.72 2.75 -16.42
N SER A 126 -12.10 3.78 -15.68
CA SER A 126 -13.50 4.22 -15.59
C SER A 126 -14.06 4.65 -16.96
N SER A 127 -13.22 5.21 -17.83
CA SER A 127 -13.57 5.81 -19.13
C SER A 127 -12.46 5.62 -20.18
N ASP A 128 -12.60 6.27 -21.34
CA ASP A 128 -11.63 6.35 -22.42
C ASP A 128 -10.66 7.53 -22.34
N ILE A 129 -10.63 8.28 -21.24
CA ILE A 129 -9.74 9.45 -21.13
C ILE A 129 -8.28 8.99 -21.00
N PRO A 130 -7.38 9.34 -21.95
CA PRO A 130 -5.98 8.93 -21.91
C PRO A 130 -5.21 9.58 -20.76
N MET A 131 -4.16 8.90 -20.30
CA MET A 131 -3.17 9.48 -19.41
C MET A 131 -2.13 10.26 -20.22
N GLU A 132 -1.71 11.43 -19.73
CA GLU A 132 -0.68 12.22 -20.41
C GLU A 132 0.61 11.40 -20.58
N GLY A 133 1.17 11.41 -21.78
CA GLY A 133 2.38 10.65 -22.14
C GLY A 133 2.13 9.17 -22.48
N TYR A 134 0.89 8.67 -22.41
CA TYR A 134 0.57 7.28 -22.79
C TYR A 134 0.14 7.19 -24.26
N PRO A 135 0.56 6.14 -24.99
CA PRO A 135 0.39 6.07 -26.45
C PRO A 135 -1.02 5.67 -26.89
N VAL A 136 -1.82 5.12 -25.98
CA VAL A 136 -3.18 4.61 -26.26
C VAL A 136 -4.14 5.02 -25.15
N ALA A 137 -5.40 5.21 -25.51
CA ALA A 137 -6.48 5.41 -24.55
C ALA A 137 -6.83 4.09 -23.85
N PRO A 138 -7.20 4.11 -22.55
CA PRO A 138 -7.77 2.95 -21.89
C PRO A 138 -9.17 2.64 -22.42
N GLU A 139 -9.60 1.41 -22.28
CA GLU A 139 -10.99 1.04 -22.52
C GLU A 139 -11.82 1.24 -21.25
N ALA A 140 -13.03 1.78 -21.40
CA ALA A 140 -13.96 1.87 -20.29
C ALA A 140 -14.37 0.46 -19.83
N LEU A 141 -14.36 0.23 -18.51
CA LEU A 141 -14.88 -1.00 -17.93
C LEU A 141 -16.39 -1.13 -18.17
N THR A 142 -16.84 -2.31 -18.56
CA THR A 142 -18.26 -2.66 -18.62
C THR A 142 -18.82 -2.91 -17.21
N GLU A 143 -20.15 -2.92 -17.07
CA GLU A 143 -20.82 -3.27 -15.79
C GLU A 143 -20.30 -4.58 -15.20
N ALA A 144 -20.16 -5.63 -16.03
CA ALA A 144 -19.70 -6.94 -15.59
C ALA A 144 -18.24 -6.89 -15.13
N GLU A 145 -17.37 -6.19 -15.85
CA GLU A 145 -15.97 -6.02 -15.46
C GLU A 145 -15.83 -5.19 -14.17
N ILE A 146 -16.70 -4.21 -13.93
CA ILE A 146 -16.72 -3.44 -12.67
C ILE A 146 -17.02 -4.36 -11.48
N TRP A 147 -18.03 -5.22 -11.59
CA TRP A 147 -18.32 -6.21 -10.54
C TRP A 147 -17.22 -7.25 -10.38
N GLN A 148 -16.58 -7.65 -11.48
CA GLN A 148 -15.40 -8.51 -11.40
C GLN A 148 -14.27 -7.83 -10.61
N LYS A 149 -14.01 -6.53 -10.85
CA LYS A 149 -13.00 -5.78 -10.09
C LYS A 149 -13.32 -5.71 -8.60
N ILE A 150 -14.58 -5.48 -8.25
CA ILE A 150 -15.03 -5.50 -6.84
C ILE A 150 -14.76 -6.86 -6.19
N ASP A 151 -15.06 -7.96 -6.89
CA ASP A 151 -14.78 -9.31 -6.41
C ASP A 151 -13.26 -9.62 -6.34
N GLU A 152 -12.45 -9.07 -7.24
CA GLU A 152 -10.98 -9.16 -7.18
C GLU A 152 -10.43 -8.45 -5.92
N PHE A 153 -10.93 -7.26 -5.58
CA PHE A 153 -10.56 -6.59 -4.31
C PHE A 153 -10.96 -7.43 -3.08
N ARG A 154 -12.17 -8.00 -3.09
CA ARG A 154 -12.67 -8.89 -2.03
C ARG A 154 -11.75 -10.11 -1.85
N LYS A 155 -11.44 -10.81 -2.94
CA LYS A 155 -10.56 -11.99 -2.94
C LYS A 155 -9.14 -11.64 -2.50
N ALA A 156 -8.58 -10.53 -2.99
CA ALA A 156 -7.26 -10.07 -2.57
C ALA A 156 -7.22 -9.80 -1.06
N ALA A 157 -8.26 -9.18 -0.49
CA ALA A 157 -8.35 -8.98 0.95
C ALA A 157 -8.38 -10.30 1.74
N ARG A 158 -9.18 -11.28 1.28
CA ARG A 158 -9.17 -12.63 1.85
C ARG A 158 -7.78 -13.26 1.79
N ASN A 159 -7.12 -13.21 0.64
CA ASN A 159 -5.77 -13.77 0.45
C ASN A 159 -4.74 -13.13 1.38
N VAL A 160 -4.83 -11.81 1.64
CA VAL A 160 -3.94 -11.13 2.61
C VAL A 160 -4.12 -11.71 4.01
N ILE A 161 -5.36 -11.83 4.48
CA ILE A 161 -5.65 -12.35 5.82
C ILE A 161 -5.23 -13.81 5.94
N ASP A 162 -5.49 -14.63 4.93
CA ASP A 162 -5.14 -16.04 4.93
C ASP A 162 -3.62 -16.26 4.85
N ALA A 163 -2.88 -15.34 4.22
CA ALA A 163 -1.42 -15.32 4.21
C ALA A 163 -0.82 -14.82 5.55
N GLY A 164 -1.61 -14.24 6.45
CA GLY A 164 -1.19 -13.79 7.78
C GLY A 164 -1.11 -12.27 7.95
N GLY A 165 -1.57 -11.46 6.99
CA GLY A 165 -1.62 -10.00 7.18
C GLY A 165 -2.62 -9.58 8.27
N ASP A 166 -2.31 -8.52 9.00
CA ASP A 166 -3.18 -8.00 10.07
C ASP A 166 -4.41 -7.25 9.53
N GLY A 167 -4.32 -6.77 8.29
CA GLY A 167 -5.37 -6.04 7.60
C GLY A 167 -4.98 -5.60 6.19
N VAL A 168 -5.89 -4.90 5.53
CA VAL A 168 -5.69 -4.32 4.20
C VAL A 168 -5.93 -2.82 4.19
N GLU A 169 -5.16 -2.10 3.38
CA GLU A 169 -5.46 -0.72 3.01
C GLU A 169 -5.94 -0.67 1.56
N ILE A 170 -7.17 -0.20 1.33
CA ILE A 170 -7.74 0.00 0.00
C ILE A 170 -7.11 1.27 -0.60
N HIS A 171 -6.43 1.15 -1.74
CA HIS A 171 -5.79 2.27 -2.41
C HIS A 171 -6.80 3.05 -3.29
N ALA A 172 -7.36 4.15 -2.76
CA ALA A 172 -8.31 5.04 -3.44
C ALA A 172 -7.77 6.46 -3.64
N CYS A 173 -6.54 6.56 -4.13
CA CYS A 173 -5.82 7.83 -4.25
C CYS A 173 -4.81 7.79 -5.41
N HIS A 174 -4.10 8.91 -5.61
CA HIS A 174 -2.99 9.04 -6.57
C HIS A 174 -3.32 8.74 -8.04
N GLY A 175 -4.59 8.84 -8.44
CA GLY A 175 -5.02 8.70 -9.82
C GLY A 175 -5.10 7.25 -10.32
N TYR A 176 -5.19 6.27 -9.42
CA TYR A 176 -5.35 4.86 -9.78
C TYR A 176 -6.82 4.41 -9.84
N LEU A 177 -7.12 3.14 -10.14
CA LEU A 177 -8.44 2.73 -10.63
C LEU A 177 -9.61 3.28 -9.81
N ILE A 178 -9.59 3.14 -8.48
CA ILE A 178 -10.68 3.67 -7.64
C ILE A 178 -10.76 5.20 -7.74
N ASP A 179 -9.63 5.91 -7.71
CA ASP A 179 -9.57 7.37 -7.85
C ASP A 179 -9.96 7.83 -9.28
N GLN A 180 -9.71 7.00 -10.29
CA GLN A 180 -10.16 7.22 -11.67
C GLN A 180 -11.69 7.16 -11.79
N PHE A 181 -12.37 6.38 -10.94
CA PHE A 181 -13.84 6.45 -10.83
C PHE A 181 -14.30 7.70 -10.07
N ILE A 182 -13.59 8.11 -9.02
CA ILE A 182 -13.97 9.28 -8.19
C ILE A 182 -13.81 10.60 -8.96
N SER A 183 -12.73 10.74 -9.73
CA SER A 183 -12.34 11.99 -10.38
C SER A 183 -13.20 12.32 -11.61
N GLU A 184 -13.77 13.54 -11.64
CA GLU A 184 -14.49 14.08 -12.81
C GLU A 184 -13.60 14.27 -14.03
N SER A 185 -12.30 14.51 -13.83
CA SER A 185 -11.35 14.68 -14.94
C SER A 185 -11.03 13.37 -15.67
N VAL A 186 -11.49 12.24 -15.13
CA VAL A 186 -11.29 10.91 -15.71
C VAL A 186 -12.63 10.26 -16.00
N ASN A 187 -13.52 10.15 -15.01
CA ASN A 187 -14.80 9.47 -15.15
C ASN A 187 -15.84 10.32 -15.91
N ASN A 188 -15.92 10.13 -17.22
CA ASN A 188 -16.92 10.73 -18.10
C ASN A 188 -18.16 9.83 -18.31
N ARG A 189 -18.36 8.79 -17.49
CA ARG A 189 -19.45 7.84 -17.67
C ARG A 189 -20.82 8.50 -17.44
N THR A 190 -21.82 8.03 -18.18
CA THR A 190 -23.22 8.47 -18.10
C THR A 190 -24.14 7.43 -17.45
N ASP A 191 -23.58 6.28 -17.04
CA ASP A 191 -24.30 5.23 -16.33
C ASP A 191 -24.26 5.43 -14.80
N LYS A 192 -24.70 4.42 -14.03
CA LYS A 192 -24.74 4.50 -12.56
C LYS A 192 -23.37 4.59 -11.88
N TRP A 193 -22.27 4.52 -12.64
CA TRP A 193 -20.91 4.63 -12.13
C TRP A 193 -20.25 6.00 -12.43
N GLY A 194 -20.96 6.93 -13.08
CA GLY A 194 -20.48 8.31 -13.30
C GLY A 194 -21.60 9.34 -13.39
N GLY A 195 -21.24 10.57 -13.77
CA GLY A 195 -22.20 11.67 -13.99
C GLY A 195 -22.68 12.43 -12.74
N SER A 196 -22.53 11.87 -11.54
CA SER A 196 -22.79 12.57 -10.26
C SER A 196 -21.75 12.18 -9.20
N VAL A 197 -21.70 12.94 -8.10
CA VAL A 197 -20.80 12.63 -6.96
C VAL A 197 -21.09 11.23 -6.40
N GLU A 198 -22.36 10.88 -6.22
CA GLU A 198 -22.81 9.59 -5.69
C GLU A 198 -22.43 8.44 -6.63
N ASN A 199 -22.63 8.63 -7.94
CA ASN A 199 -22.31 7.60 -8.93
C ASN A 199 -20.80 7.39 -9.06
N ARG A 200 -20.00 8.46 -9.05
CA ARG A 200 -18.53 8.36 -9.08
C ARG A 200 -17.96 7.72 -7.81
N ALA A 201 -18.57 7.98 -6.66
CA ALA A 201 -18.20 7.35 -5.39
C ALA A 201 -18.65 5.88 -5.31
N ARG A 202 -19.62 5.44 -6.13
CA ARG A 202 -20.23 4.11 -6.04
C ARG A 202 -19.21 2.98 -6.11
N PHE A 203 -18.26 3.04 -7.04
CA PHE A 203 -17.24 1.98 -7.16
C PHE A 203 -16.40 1.84 -5.89
N LEU A 204 -15.93 2.96 -5.31
CA LEU A 204 -15.24 2.96 -4.01
C LEU A 204 -16.12 2.32 -2.91
N LEU A 205 -17.38 2.75 -2.80
CA LEU A 205 -18.27 2.30 -1.73
C LEU A 205 -18.58 0.80 -1.83
N GLU A 206 -18.79 0.28 -3.04
CA GLU A 206 -19.00 -1.16 -3.25
C GLU A 206 -17.73 -1.98 -2.97
N VAL A 207 -16.53 -1.46 -3.32
CA VAL A 207 -15.25 -2.10 -2.92
C VAL A 207 -15.11 -2.13 -1.39
N VAL A 208 -15.33 -1.00 -0.71
CA VAL A 208 -15.25 -0.92 0.75
C VAL A 208 -16.25 -1.88 1.39
N LYS A 209 -17.48 -1.94 0.89
CA LYS A 209 -18.52 -2.86 1.36
C LYS A 209 -18.09 -4.31 1.20
N ALA A 210 -17.71 -4.73 -0.01
CA ALA A 210 -17.34 -6.12 -0.29
C ALA A 210 -16.13 -6.58 0.55
N VAL A 211 -15.11 -5.72 0.67
CA VAL A 211 -13.93 -6.02 1.50
C VAL A 211 -14.29 -6.05 2.99
N THR A 212 -15.15 -5.14 3.46
CA THR A 212 -15.64 -5.13 4.85
C THR A 212 -16.42 -6.40 5.20
N GLU A 213 -17.34 -6.82 4.33
CA GLU A 213 -18.14 -8.04 4.49
C GLU A 213 -17.24 -9.29 4.51
N GLU A 214 -16.15 -9.29 3.73
CA GLU A 214 -15.22 -10.40 3.65
C GLU A 214 -14.32 -10.53 4.89
N VAL A 215 -13.63 -9.46 5.29
CA VAL A 215 -12.56 -9.55 6.31
C VAL A 215 -12.86 -8.82 7.63
N GLY A 216 -13.96 -8.07 7.68
CA GLY A 216 -14.41 -7.28 8.84
C GLY A 216 -13.82 -5.87 8.89
N ALA A 217 -14.63 -4.90 9.33
CA ALA A 217 -14.29 -3.47 9.35
C ALA A 217 -13.03 -3.13 10.18
N GLN A 218 -12.73 -3.94 11.19
CA GLN A 218 -11.59 -3.81 12.08
C GLN A 218 -10.23 -4.18 11.45
N ARG A 219 -10.25 -4.71 10.21
CA ARG A 219 -9.06 -5.12 9.45
C ARG A 219 -8.90 -4.35 8.14
N ILE A 220 -9.65 -3.26 7.96
CA ILE A 220 -9.58 -2.47 6.73
C ILE A 220 -9.16 -1.03 7.03
N ALA A 221 -8.43 -0.44 6.10
CA ALA A 221 -8.13 0.97 6.03
C ALA A 221 -8.44 1.47 4.62
N LEU A 222 -8.66 2.77 4.48
CA LEU A 222 -8.88 3.43 3.20
C LEU A 222 -7.89 4.58 3.04
N ARG A 223 -7.15 4.60 1.93
CA ARG A 223 -6.28 5.73 1.60
C ARG A 223 -6.91 6.59 0.53
N VAL A 224 -7.09 7.87 0.86
CA VAL A 224 -7.57 8.92 -0.04
C VAL A 224 -6.55 10.07 -0.09
N SER A 225 -6.50 10.83 -1.19
CA SER A 225 -5.62 12.00 -1.31
C SER A 225 -6.36 13.28 -1.73
N PRO A 226 -7.43 13.69 -1.02
CA PRO A 226 -8.00 15.02 -1.21
C PRO A 226 -7.01 16.09 -0.68
N PHE A 227 -7.12 17.31 -1.18
CA PHE A 227 -6.38 18.44 -0.62
C PHE A 227 -6.85 18.70 0.84
N ALA A 228 -5.94 18.65 1.80
CA ALA A 228 -6.25 18.87 3.22
C ALA A 228 -5.79 20.25 3.69
N THR A 229 -6.67 20.98 4.40
CA THR A 229 -6.40 22.31 5.00
C THR A 229 -6.73 22.36 6.51
N PHE A 230 -6.64 21.23 7.24
CA PHE A 230 -7.16 21.12 8.62
C PHE A 230 -6.11 20.81 9.70
N HIS A 231 -6.47 21.11 10.96
CA HIS A 231 -5.72 20.75 12.17
C HIS A 231 -6.28 19.46 12.82
N TYR A 232 -5.41 18.50 13.14
CA TYR A 232 -5.81 17.15 13.60
C TYR A 232 -5.94 16.96 15.12
N LYS A 233 -5.93 18.04 15.92
CA LYS A 233 -5.86 17.97 17.40
C LYS A 233 -6.97 17.12 18.06
N LYS A 234 -8.13 17.02 17.43
CA LYS A 234 -9.33 16.28 17.89
C LYS A 234 -9.20 14.77 17.78
N TRP A 235 -8.41 14.26 16.84
CA TRP A 235 -8.48 12.86 16.43
C TRP A 235 -7.37 12.02 17.05
N ASP A 236 -7.57 10.71 17.09
CA ASP A 236 -6.46 9.78 17.27
C ASP A 236 -5.68 9.67 15.96
N VAL A 237 -4.43 10.16 16.00
CA VAL A 237 -3.61 10.32 14.80
C VAL A 237 -2.42 9.36 14.85
N VAL A 238 -2.27 8.59 13.77
CA VAL A 238 -1.02 7.92 13.38
C VAL A 238 -0.38 8.72 12.26
N VAL A 239 0.94 8.90 12.31
CA VAL A 239 1.72 9.61 11.28
C VAL A 239 2.54 8.58 10.50
N ALA A 240 2.20 8.41 9.22
CA ALA A 240 2.92 7.53 8.32
C ALA A 240 4.05 8.28 7.60
N PHE A 241 5.25 7.71 7.57
CA PHE A 241 6.41 8.27 6.88
C PHE A 241 6.79 7.39 5.70
N GLY A 242 6.95 7.99 4.52
CA GLY A 242 7.42 7.29 3.32
C GLY A 242 8.94 7.37 3.16
N ARG A 243 9.42 8.41 2.46
CA ARG A 243 10.84 8.61 2.09
C ARG A 243 11.84 8.47 3.25
N TRP A 244 11.51 8.98 4.43
CA TRP A 244 12.41 8.89 5.58
C TRP A 244 12.50 7.47 6.16
N PHE A 245 11.44 6.69 6.05
CA PHE A 245 11.41 5.29 6.47
C PHE A 245 12.12 4.39 5.43
N ILE A 246 12.24 4.83 4.18
CA ILE A 246 13.13 4.17 3.19
C ILE A 246 14.57 4.21 3.67
N SER A 247 15.10 5.37 4.09
CA SER A 247 16.52 5.51 4.41
C SER A 247 16.90 5.24 5.87
N ASN A 248 15.92 5.00 6.73
CA ASN A 248 16.13 4.81 8.17
C ASN A 248 15.29 3.60 8.62
N PRO A 249 15.84 2.36 8.63
CA PRO A 249 15.11 1.18 9.10
C PRO A 249 14.69 1.30 10.57
N ASP A 250 15.44 2.08 11.36
CA ASP A 250 15.16 2.41 12.76
C ASP A 250 14.56 3.81 12.95
N LEU A 251 13.77 4.31 11.98
CA LEU A 251 13.21 5.68 12.03
C LEU A 251 12.55 5.98 13.38
N VAL A 252 11.76 5.04 13.91
CA VAL A 252 11.07 5.18 15.19
C VAL A 252 12.07 5.45 16.33
N TYR A 253 13.16 4.67 16.40
CA TYR A 253 14.22 4.84 17.39
C TYR A 253 14.89 6.21 17.24
N ARG A 254 15.19 6.62 16.01
CA ARG A 254 15.86 7.90 15.74
C ARG A 254 15.02 9.08 16.16
N VAL A 255 13.73 9.08 15.81
CA VAL A 255 12.80 10.16 16.19
C VAL A 255 12.63 10.21 17.70
N LYS A 256 12.59 9.06 18.39
CA LYS A 256 12.46 9.01 19.85
C LYS A 256 13.67 9.60 20.58
N ASN A 257 14.86 9.36 20.04
CA ASN A 257 16.13 9.72 20.68
C ASN A 257 16.79 10.98 20.08
N GLY A 258 16.11 11.69 19.18
CA GLY A 258 16.66 12.89 18.53
C GLY A 258 17.91 12.61 17.66
N ILE A 259 18.03 11.41 17.09
CA ILE A 259 19.17 11.01 16.27
C ILE A 259 18.99 11.56 14.84
N PRO A 260 20.03 12.15 14.23
CA PRO A 260 19.97 12.60 12.84
C PRO A 260 19.52 11.49 11.87
N LEU A 261 18.63 11.86 10.95
CA LEU A 261 18.12 10.96 9.92
C LEU A 261 19.13 10.84 8.77
N THR A 262 19.33 9.62 8.29
CA THR A 262 20.09 9.36 7.07
C THR A 262 19.30 9.91 5.87
N PRO A 263 19.89 10.79 5.03
CA PRO A 263 19.25 11.30 3.82
C PRO A 263 18.84 10.18 2.86
N TYR A 264 17.66 10.30 2.28
CA TYR A 264 17.19 9.38 1.25
C TYR A 264 17.79 9.71 -0.13
N LYS A 265 17.96 8.67 -0.95
CA LYS A 265 18.50 8.74 -2.31
C LYS A 265 17.40 8.39 -3.31
N ARG A 266 16.88 9.40 -4.03
CA ARG A 266 15.70 9.25 -4.90
C ARG A 266 15.99 8.38 -6.11
N GLU A 267 17.23 8.39 -6.59
CA GLU A 267 17.71 7.61 -7.72
C GLU A 267 17.50 6.10 -7.54
N PHE A 268 17.40 5.61 -6.29
CA PHE A 268 17.24 4.20 -5.97
C PHE A 268 15.82 3.79 -5.58
N PHE A 269 14.85 4.73 -5.54
CA PHE A 269 13.49 4.44 -5.11
C PHE A 269 12.84 3.34 -5.94
N TYR A 270 13.05 3.38 -7.27
CA TYR A 270 12.47 2.44 -8.23
C TYR A 270 13.53 1.64 -9.00
N ALA A 271 14.75 1.49 -8.46
CA ALA A 271 15.78 0.63 -9.05
C ALA A 271 15.37 -0.84 -8.95
N ALA A 272 14.61 -1.32 -9.95
CA ALA A 272 13.96 -2.62 -9.93
C ALA A 272 14.95 -3.75 -9.65
N LYS A 273 14.54 -4.68 -8.77
CA LYS A 273 15.32 -5.88 -8.36
C LYS A 273 16.73 -5.59 -7.81
N SER A 274 17.05 -4.33 -7.48
CA SER A 274 18.38 -3.93 -6.97
C SER A 274 18.37 -3.69 -5.46
N GLU A 275 19.44 -4.15 -4.79
CA GLU A 275 19.68 -3.89 -3.36
C GLU A 275 20.15 -2.46 -3.07
N SER A 276 20.67 -1.74 -4.07
CA SER A 276 21.13 -0.37 -3.89
C SER A 276 19.98 0.55 -3.49
N GLY A 277 20.19 1.30 -2.40
CA GLY A 277 19.19 2.16 -1.78
C GLY A 277 17.95 1.42 -1.25
N TYR A 278 18.08 0.12 -0.93
CA TYR A 278 16.99 -0.72 -0.41
C TYR A 278 17.30 -1.21 1.02
N ASN A 279 18.21 -2.20 1.15
CA ASN A 279 18.64 -2.78 2.43
C ASN A 279 20.06 -2.33 2.85
N ASP A 280 20.72 -1.51 2.04
CA ASP A 280 22.05 -0.94 2.31
C ASP A 280 22.02 0.30 3.23
N TYR A 281 20.85 0.67 3.74
CA TYR A 281 20.69 1.69 4.77
C TYR A 281 20.92 1.10 6.17
N SER A 282 21.98 1.54 6.85
CA SER A 282 22.30 1.05 8.19
C SER A 282 21.35 1.56 9.29
N PHE A 283 21.12 0.69 10.27
CA PHE A 283 20.65 1.08 11.61
C PHE A 283 21.59 2.14 12.23
N SER A 284 21.05 3.01 13.09
CA SER A 284 21.87 3.94 13.86
C SER A 284 22.77 3.18 14.84
N ARG A 285 23.96 3.73 15.13
CA ARG A 285 24.90 3.14 16.08
C ARG A 285 24.25 2.89 17.45
N GLY A 286 23.49 3.86 17.96
CA GLY A 286 22.80 3.73 19.24
C GLY A 286 21.76 2.61 19.26
N PHE A 287 21.07 2.35 18.15
CA PHE A 287 20.14 1.22 18.06
C PHE A 287 20.87 -0.13 18.12
N VAL A 288 21.99 -0.24 17.40
CA VAL A 288 22.82 -1.47 17.40
C VAL A 288 23.42 -1.74 18.77
N GLU A 289 23.82 -0.71 19.50
CA GLU A 289 24.33 -0.84 20.88
C GLU A 289 23.21 -1.27 21.85
N ALA A 290 22.02 -0.67 21.75
CA ALA A 290 20.88 -0.97 22.62
C ALA A 290 20.29 -2.38 22.42
N THR A 291 20.46 -2.99 21.24
CA THR A 291 19.94 -4.34 20.93
C THR A 291 20.89 -5.48 21.32
N LYS A 292 22.13 -5.16 21.68
CA LYS A 292 23.14 -6.13 22.14
C LYS A 292 23.22 -6.25 23.66
N ALA A 293 22.70 -5.27 24.37
CA ALA A 293 22.65 -5.21 25.83
C ALA A 293 21.45 -6.01 26.37
#